data_AF-A0A5Q4ZHP4-F1
#
_entry.id   AF-A0A5Q4ZHP4-F1
#
_cell.length_a   1.000
_cell.length_b   1.000
_cell.length_c   1.000
_cell.angle_alpha   90.00
_cell.angle_beta   90.00
_cell.angle_gamma   90.00
#
_symmetry.space_group_name_H-M   'P 1'
#
loop_
_entity.id
_entity.type
_entity.pdbx_description
1 polymer ?
#
loop_
_entity_poly.entity_id
_entity_poly.type
_entity_poly.pdbx_seq_one_letter_code
_entity_poly.pdbx_strand_id
1 'polypeptide(L)'
;MNHALNADYLHTRERLGLDSSGNDAAAARAHARQAGREAALSGTALGEASGHIARFVVLSHVYAEGFAEAENALISGSNMKLLYECLSARTVVDKAIQERDDGEIHDAVQAIFSIAADNPGLNLPFFSDIPEVDRVIEAAATWQRARKEREQAAARRAEWQASLPSAVELKRQVEAAANGEGRSFDFEGYTLWHEPEHGGWSLTNAYGIDNCAFLAAEGHFQWLLNAVKKGEEIGPVPHGCESPDDDDDHPDCDAMSAFFDAAIAMGHRMQIAA
;
A
#
# COMPACT_ATOMS: atom_id res chain seq x y z
N MET A 1 17.64 -16.10 -15.08
CA MET A 1 18.47 -15.35 -16.05
C MET A 1 19.94 -15.62 -15.69
N ASN A 2 20.88 -15.65 -16.64
CA ASN A 2 22.31 -15.75 -16.32
C ASN A 2 22.97 -14.39 -16.52
N HIS A 3 23.08 -13.61 -15.44
CA HIS A 3 23.59 -12.24 -15.48
C HIS A 3 25.05 -12.16 -15.94
N ALA A 4 25.90 -13.11 -15.53
CA ALA A 4 27.29 -13.14 -15.97
C ALA A 4 27.43 -13.33 -17.49
N LEU A 5 26.63 -14.24 -18.07
CA LEU A 5 26.62 -14.48 -19.52
C LEU A 5 26.07 -13.27 -20.28
N ASN A 6 24.98 -12.66 -19.81
CA ASN A 6 24.43 -11.47 -20.46
C ASN A 6 25.37 -10.27 -20.40
N ALA A 7 26.12 -10.12 -19.30
CA ALA A 7 27.13 -9.07 -19.16
C ALA A 7 28.24 -9.22 -20.22
N ASP A 8 28.78 -10.42 -20.40
CA ASP A 8 29.78 -10.73 -21.44
C ASP A 8 29.20 -10.47 -22.84
N TYR A 9 28.00 -10.99 -23.12
CA TYR A 9 27.35 -10.82 -24.43
C TYR A 9 27.19 -9.35 -24.83
N LEU A 10 26.61 -8.52 -23.95
CA LEU A 10 26.39 -7.10 -24.21
C LEU A 10 27.71 -6.33 -24.29
N HIS A 11 28.66 -6.61 -23.39
CA HIS A 11 29.97 -5.97 -23.44
C HIS A 11 30.74 -6.31 -24.72
N THR A 12 30.67 -7.56 -25.16
CA THR A 12 31.30 -8.00 -26.41
C THR A 12 30.64 -7.33 -27.61
N ARG A 13 29.31 -7.20 -27.64
CA ARG A 13 28.60 -6.47 -28.70
C ARG A 13 29.02 -5.01 -28.78
N GLU A 14 29.06 -4.32 -27.65
CA GLU A 14 29.51 -2.92 -27.58
C GLU A 14 30.93 -2.77 -28.13
N ARG A 15 31.86 -3.61 -27.68
CA ARG A 15 33.25 -3.59 -28.15
C ARG A 15 33.42 -3.85 -29.64
N LEU A 16 32.51 -4.62 -30.24
CA LEU A 16 32.50 -4.92 -31.67
C LEU A 16 31.75 -3.86 -32.49
N GLY A 17 31.18 -2.82 -31.85
CA GLY A 17 30.38 -1.81 -32.51
C GLY A 17 29.03 -2.33 -33.02
N LEU A 18 28.50 -3.38 -32.40
CA LEU A 18 27.20 -4.00 -32.73
C LEU A 18 26.05 -3.43 -31.90
N ASP A 19 26.33 -2.42 -31.07
CA ASP A 19 25.34 -1.73 -30.25
C ASP A 19 24.68 -0.60 -31.05
N SER A 20 23.53 -0.90 -31.65
CA SER A 20 22.74 0.08 -32.40
C SER A 20 21.95 1.05 -31.51
N SER A 21 21.74 0.72 -30.22
CA SER A 21 20.94 1.53 -29.29
C SER A 21 21.79 2.40 -28.37
N GLY A 22 23.09 2.11 -28.24
CA GLY A 22 24.01 2.80 -27.34
C GLY A 22 23.87 2.37 -25.88
N ASN A 23 23.09 1.32 -25.59
CA ASN A 23 22.75 0.89 -24.23
C ASN A 23 23.53 -0.35 -23.76
N ASP A 24 24.22 -1.07 -24.66
CA ASP A 24 24.83 -2.38 -24.35
C ASP A 24 25.91 -2.24 -23.26
N ALA A 25 26.71 -1.16 -23.26
CA ALA A 25 27.71 -0.92 -22.22
C ALA A 25 27.08 -0.73 -20.82
N ALA A 26 25.98 0.01 -20.71
CA ALA A 26 25.32 0.26 -19.43
C ALA A 26 24.64 -1.03 -18.93
N ALA A 27 23.92 -1.73 -19.82
CA ALA A 27 23.25 -2.98 -19.49
C ALA A 27 24.25 -4.10 -19.13
N ALA A 28 25.41 -4.17 -19.79
CA ALA A 28 26.48 -5.10 -19.42
C ALA A 28 26.98 -4.87 -17.99
N ARG A 29 27.16 -3.61 -17.59
CA ARG A 29 27.56 -3.25 -16.22
C ARG A 29 26.47 -3.58 -15.21
N ALA A 30 25.21 -3.27 -15.51
CA ALA A 30 24.07 -3.60 -14.65
C ALA A 30 24.01 -5.12 -14.38
N HIS A 31 24.13 -5.95 -15.43
CA HIS A 31 24.19 -7.40 -15.28
C HIS A 31 25.42 -7.88 -14.52
N ALA A 32 26.60 -7.29 -14.73
CA ALA A 32 27.79 -7.66 -13.95
C ALA A 32 27.59 -7.36 -12.45
N ARG A 33 27.00 -6.20 -12.12
CA ARG A 33 26.68 -5.84 -10.73
C ARG A 33 25.66 -6.81 -10.12
N GLN A 34 24.62 -7.15 -10.88
CA GLN A 34 23.60 -8.10 -10.45
C GLN A 34 24.16 -9.50 -10.18
N ALA A 35 25.05 -10.00 -11.05
CA ALA A 35 25.76 -11.25 -10.82
C ALA A 35 26.62 -11.22 -9.54
N GLY A 36 27.20 -10.06 -9.21
CA GLY A 36 27.94 -9.85 -7.96
C GLY A 36 27.06 -9.95 -6.73
N ARG A 37 25.90 -9.27 -6.76
CA ARG A 37 24.89 -9.34 -5.69
C ARG A 37 24.39 -10.76 -5.49
N GLU A 38 24.03 -11.46 -6.57
CA GLU A 38 23.60 -12.86 -6.53
C GLU A 38 24.64 -13.77 -5.89
N ALA A 39 25.91 -13.62 -6.27
CA ALA A 39 27.00 -14.44 -5.75
C ALA A 39 27.20 -14.26 -4.24
N ALA A 40 27.16 -13.02 -3.76
CA ALA A 40 27.23 -12.74 -2.32
C ALA A 40 26.07 -13.39 -1.56
N LEU A 41 24.85 -13.27 -2.08
CA LEU A 41 23.65 -13.84 -1.46
C LEU A 41 23.61 -15.38 -1.53
N SER A 42 24.24 -15.99 -2.53
CA SER A 42 24.38 -17.45 -2.62
C SER A 42 25.56 -18.02 -1.84
N GLY A 43 26.38 -17.17 -1.20
CA GLY A 43 27.56 -17.58 -0.44
C GLY A 43 28.76 -17.99 -1.31
N THR A 44 28.77 -17.59 -2.58
CA THR A 44 29.91 -17.78 -3.49
C THR A 44 31.00 -16.77 -3.15
N ALA A 45 32.27 -17.15 -3.20
CA ALA A 45 33.34 -16.21 -2.87
C ALA A 45 33.57 -15.21 -4.02
N LEU A 46 33.94 -13.96 -3.70
CA LEU A 46 34.22 -12.91 -4.70
C LEU A 46 35.23 -13.37 -5.78
N GLY A 47 36.23 -14.17 -5.39
CA GLY A 47 37.25 -14.71 -6.31
C GLY A 47 36.77 -15.81 -7.24
N GLU A 48 35.54 -16.31 -7.07
CA GLU A 48 34.93 -17.38 -7.87
C GLU A 48 34.05 -16.83 -9.01
N ALA A 49 34.22 -15.54 -9.37
CA ALA A 49 33.55 -14.94 -10.50
C ALA A 49 33.76 -15.79 -11.79
N SER A 50 32.67 -16.04 -12.50
CA SER A 50 32.72 -16.85 -13.73
C SER A 50 33.68 -16.25 -14.78
N GLY A 51 34.17 -17.09 -15.70
CA GLY A 51 35.04 -16.64 -16.79
C GLY A 51 34.43 -15.53 -17.67
N HIS A 52 33.10 -15.44 -17.76
CA HIS A 52 32.39 -14.37 -18.46
C HIS A 52 32.62 -12.99 -17.84
N ILE A 53 32.75 -12.92 -16.52
CA ILE A 53 33.04 -11.69 -15.77
C ILE A 53 34.55 -11.45 -15.69
N ALA A 54 35.30 -12.48 -15.27
CA ALA A 54 36.74 -12.39 -15.00
C ALA A 54 37.58 -12.02 -16.23
N ARG A 55 37.08 -12.31 -17.43
CA ARG A 55 37.75 -11.99 -18.70
C ARG A 55 37.89 -10.48 -18.95
N PHE A 56 37.01 -9.65 -18.40
CA PHE A 56 36.99 -8.21 -18.66
C PHE A 56 37.11 -7.42 -17.36
N VAL A 57 38.16 -6.60 -17.27
CA VAL A 57 38.47 -5.81 -16.06
C VAL A 57 37.29 -4.92 -15.65
N VAL A 58 36.61 -4.30 -16.61
CA VAL A 58 35.45 -3.43 -16.33
C VAL A 58 34.28 -4.21 -15.71
N LEU A 59 33.99 -5.42 -16.20
CA LEU A 59 32.91 -6.25 -15.64
C LEU A 59 33.31 -6.83 -14.28
N SER A 60 34.58 -7.22 -14.12
CA SER A 60 35.11 -7.72 -12.84
C SER A 60 35.02 -6.66 -11.74
N HIS A 61 35.31 -5.40 -12.06
CA HIS A 61 35.19 -4.30 -11.10
C HIS A 61 33.74 -4.09 -10.67
N VAL A 62 32.82 -4.01 -11.62
CA VAL A 62 31.40 -3.77 -11.34
C VAL A 62 30.74 -4.97 -10.63
N TYR A 63 31.18 -6.19 -10.93
CA TYR A 63 30.81 -7.39 -10.18
C TYR A 63 31.25 -7.29 -8.71
N ALA A 64 32.48 -6.84 -8.44
CA ALA A 64 32.96 -6.67 -7.07
C ALA A 64 32.18 -5.60 -6.30
N GLU A 65 31.77 -4.51 -6.96
CA GLU A 65 30.87 -3.51 -6.35
C GLU A 65 29.53 -4.13 -5.95
N GLY A 66 28.89 -4.88 -6.84
CA GLY A 66 27.62 -5.54 -6.55
C GLY A 66 27.72 -6.57 -5.43
N PHE A 67 28.83 -7.31 -5.38
CA PHE A 67 29.14 -8.22 -4.28
C PHE A 67 29.20 -7.49 -2.93
N ALA A 68 29.96 -6.40 -2.88
CA ALA A 68 30.10 -5.57 -1.68
C ALA A 68 28.78 -4.90 -1.26
N GLU A 69 27.94 -4.47 -2.20
CA GLU A 69 26.61 -3.94 -1.91
C GLU A 69 25.75 -4.96 -1.15
N ALA A 70 25.73 -6.21 -1.60
CA ALA A 70 24.96 -7.28 -0.97
C ALA A 70 25.54 -7.68 0.40
N GLU A 71 26.87 -7.78 0.54
CA GLU A 71 27.51 -8.01 1.84
C GLU A 71 27.19 -6.88 2.83
N ASN A 72 27.28 -5.62 2.41
CA ASN A 72 26.96 -4.48 3.25
C ASN A 72 25.50 -4.49 3.71
N ALA A 73 24.57 -4.90 2.83
CA ALA A 73 23.17 -5.02 3.20
C ALA A 73 22.92 -6.13 4.23
N LEU A 74 23.61 -7.29 4.09
CA LEU A 74 23.60 -8.36 5.09
C LEU A 74 24.16 -7.89 6.44
N ILE A 75 25.30 -7.20 6.43
CA ILE A 75 25.95 -6.65 7.64
C ILE A 75 25.05 -5.62 8.32
N SER A 76 24.31 -4.83 7.53
CA SER A 76 23.35 -3.83 8.02
C SER A 76 22.07 -4.45 8.59
N GLY A 77 21.93 -5.78 8.56
CA GLY A 77 20.83 -6.50 9.18
C GLY A 77 19.64 -6.79 8.25
N SER A 78 19.75 -6.54 6.95
CA SER A 78 18.73 -6.97 5.99
C SER A 78 18.61 -8.49 5.98
N ASN A 79 17.38 -9.00 6.05
CA ASN A 79 17.14 -10.45 5.97
C ASN A 79 17.21 -10.93 4.51
N MET A 80 17.47 -12.24 4.32
CA MET A 80 17.62 -12.83 2.98
C MET A 80 16.37 -12.68 2.10
N LYS A 81 15.16 -12.70 2.69
CA LYS A 81 13.91 -12.56 1.93
C LYS A 81 13.83 -11.19 1.27
N LEU A 82 14.02 -10.12 2.05
CA LEU A 82 14.05 -8.74 1.57
C LEU A 82 15.11 -8.57 0.48
N LEU A 83 16.31 -9.13 0.68
CA LEU A 83 17.40 -9.03 -0.29
C LEU A 83 17.05 -9.68 -1.62
N TYR A 84 16.43 -10.87 -1.62
CA TYR A 84 15.98 -11.51 -2.86
C TYR A 84 14.83 -10.77 -3.53
N GLU A 85 13.90 -10.20 -2.76
CA GLU A 85 12.81 -9.37 -3.29
C GLU A 85 13.36 -8.11 -3.97
N CYS A 86 14.25 -7.37 -3.29
CA CYS A 86 14.92 -6.20 -3.86
C CYS A 86 15.78 -6.57 -5.08
N LEU A 87 16.48 -7.70 -5.04
CA LEU A 87 17.28 -8.18 -6.18
C LEU A 87 16.38 -8.48 -7.39
N SER A 88 15.25 -9.15 -7.19
CA SER A 88 14.29 -9.45 -8.24
C SER A 88 13.69 -8.18 -8.84
N ALA A 89 13.23 -7.24 -8.00
CA ALA A 89 12.70 -5.97 -8.46
C ALA A 89 13.76 -5.15 -9.22
N ARG A 90 15.02 -5.19 -8.78
CA ARG A 90 16.13 -4.54 -9.47
C ARG A 90 16.39 -5.13 -10.86
N THR A 91 16.25 -6.45 -11.03
CA THR A 91 16.32 -7.09 -12.36
C THR A 91 15.23 -6.54 -13.30
N VAL A 92 14.01 -6.32 -12.81
CA VAL A 92 12.92 -5.74 -13.61
C VAL A 92 13.24 -4.29 -13.99
N VAL A 93 13.74 -3.48 -13.05
CA VAL A 93 14.19 -2.11 -13.34
C VAL A 93 15.27 -2.09 -14.43
N ASP A 94 16.34 -2.87 -14.26
CA ASP A 94 17.47 -2.86 -15.20
C ASP A 94 17.03 -3.32 -16.60
N LYS A 95 16.09 -4.27 -16.68
CA LYS A 95 15.47 -4.72 -17.94
C LYS A 95 14.62 -3.62 -18.58
N ALA A 96 13.74 -2.98 -17.82
CA ALA A 96 12.89 -1.89 -18.30
C ALA A 96 13.73 -0.73 -18.88
N ILE A 97 14.85 -0.41 -18.21
CA ILE A 97 15.82 0.60 -18.67
C ILE A 97 16.46 0.18 -19.99
N GLN A 98 16.92 -1.07 -20.07
CA GLN A 98 17.60 -1.60 -21.25
C GLN A 98 16.66 -1.59 -22.48
N GLU A 99 15.43 -2.04 -22.28
CA GLU A 99 14.41 -2.20 -23.34
C GLU A 99 13.71 -0.88 -23.68
N ARG A 100 13.85 0.14 -22.82
CA ARG A 100 13.10 1.40 -22.89
C ARG A 100 11.59 1.15 -22.95
N ASP A 101 11.13 0.30 -22.05
CA ASP A 101 9.72 -0.09 -21.95
C ASP A 101 9.07 0.63 -20.77
N ASP A 102 8.18 1.57 -21.08
CA ASP A 102 7.43 2.35 -20.09
C ASP A 102 6.49 1.48 -19.24
N GLY A 103 5.92 0.43 -19.82
CA GLY A 103 5.07 -0.52 -19.09
C GLY A 103 5.86 -1.30 -18.05
N GLU A 104 7.06 -1.76 -18.41
CA GLU A 104 7.93 -2.48 -17.46
C GLU A 104 8.51 -1.55 -16.38
N ILE A 105 8.67 -0.24 -16.63
CA ILE A 105 9.00 0.72 -15.56
C ILE A 105 7.88 0.75 -14.53
N HIS A 106 6.63 0.83 -14.97
CA HIS A 106 5.49 0.85 -14.07
C HIS A 106 5.45 -0.42 -13.20
N ASP A 107 5.64 -1.59 -13.80
CA ASP A 107 5.71 -2.87 -13.08
C ASP A 107 6.89 -2.89 -12.08
N ALA A 108 8.04 -2.33 -12.46
CA ALA A 108 9.22 -2.26 -11.60
C ALA A 108 8.98 -1.36 -10.38
N VAL A 109 8.41 -0.17 -10.58
CA VAL A 109 8.05 0.75 -9.50
C VAL A 109 6.99 0.11 -8.61
N GLN A 110 6.04 -0.65 -9.18
CA GLN A 110 5.00 -1.34 -8.41
C GLN A 110 5.59 -2.44 -7.52
N ALA A 111 6.59 -3.16 -8.03
CA ALA A 111 7.33 -4.13 -7.23
C ALA A 111 8.06 -3.45 -6.08
N ILE A 112 8.74 -2.33 -6.32
CA ILE A 112 9.44 -1.54 -5.28
C ILE A 112 8.45 -1.04 -4.22
N PHE A 113 7.30 -0.49 -4.65
CA PHE A 113 6.23 -0.04 -3.76
C PHE A 113 5.73 -1.17 -2.86
N SER A 114 5.46 -2.34 -3.45
CA SER A 114 4.97 -3.50 -2.69
C SER A 114 5.98 -3.97 -1.65
N ILE A 115 7.27 -4.04 -2.02
CA ILE A 115 8.34 -4.39 -1.08
C ILE A 115 8.44 -3.35 0.05
N ALA A 116 8.37 -2.06 -0.26
CA ALA A 116 8.40 -0.98 0.73
C ALA A 116 7.18 -1.04 1.68
N ALA A 117 5.99 -1.34 1.16
CA ALA A 117 4.77 -1.44 1.95
C ALA A 117 4.81 -2.62 2.94
N ASP A 118 5.39 -3.74 2.52
CA ASP A 118 5.60 -4.92 3.36
C ASP A 118 6.73 -4.75 4.39
N ASN A 119 7.65 -3.82 4.14
CA ASN A 119 8.84 -3.58 4.95
C ASN A 119 8.95 -2.11 5.42
N PRO A 120 7.95 -1.59 6.15
CA PRO A 120 7.88 -0.17 6.47
C PRO A 120 9.05 0.29 7.33
N GLY A 121 9.69 1.38 6.94
CA GLY A 121 10.82 1.99 7.65
C GLY A 121 12.17 1.30 7.42
N LEU A 122 12.23 0.26 6.58
CA LEU A 122 13.50 -0.32 6.14
C LEU A 122 14.01 0.39 4.89
N ASN A 123 15.34 0.51 4.81
CA ASN A 123 15.99 0.91 3.56
C ASN A 123 15.93 -0.26 2.57
N LEU A 124 15.59 0.01 1.31
CA LEU A 124 15.56 -0.99 0.24
C LEU A 124 16.95 -1.08 -0.42
N PRO A 125 17.68 -2.20 -0.24
CA PRO A 125 19.00 -2.35 -0.83
C PRO A 125 18.94 -2.36 -2.37
N PHE A 126 20.06 -2.02 -3.00
CA PHE A 126 20.25 -2.05 -4.46
C PHE A 126 19.51 -0.98 -5.26
N PHE A 127 18.92 0.03 -4.62
CA PHE A 127 18.21 1.11 -5.29
C PHE A 127 18.77 2.52 -5.02
N SER A 128 19.91 2.63 -4.34
CA SER A 128 20.49 3.92 -3.94
C SER A 128 20.87 4.85 -5.10
N ASP A 129 20.99 4.32 -6.31
CA ASP A 129 21.25 5.06 -7.56
C ASP A 129 19.97 5.53 -8.27
N ILE A 130 18.78 5.23 -7.72
CA ILE A 130 17.49 5.60 -8.29
C ILE A 130 16.77 6.57 -7.33
N PRO A 131 16.91 7.89 -7.52
CA PRO A 131 16.37 8.89 -6.60
C PRO A 131 14.85 8.85 -6.48
N GLU A 132 14.14 8.33 -7.48
CA GLU A 132 12.68 8.20 -7.43
C GLU A 132 12.21 7.17 -6.39
N VAL A 133 13.08 6.23 -5.98
CA VAL A 133 12.72 5.19 -5.01
C VAL A 133 12.42 5.76 -3.63
N ASP A 134 13.05 6.86 -3.23
CA ASP A 134 12.74 7.52 -1.95
C ASP A 134 11.27 7.96 -1.89
N ARG A 135 10.76 8.54 -3.00
CA ARG A 135 9.34 8.92 -3.11
C ARG A 135 8.41 7.71 -3.06
N VAL A 136 8.82 6.61 -3.69
CA VAL A 136 8.05 5.35 -3.66
C VAL A 136 7.99 4.78 -2.25
N ILE A 137 9.09 4.84 -1.50
CA ILE A 137 9.15 4.41 -0.09
C ILE A 137 8.23 5.29 0.79
N GLU A 138 8.26 6.61 0.60
CA GLU A 138 7.37 7.55 1.30
C GLU A 138 5.90 7.29 0.99
N ALA A 139 5.56 7.06 -0.28
CA ALA A 139 4.22 6.71 -0.71
C ALA A 139 3.76 5.40 -0.08
N ALA A 140 4.59 4.35 -0.12
CA ALA A 140 4.28 3.06 0.49
C ALA A 140 4.05 3.15 2.00
N ALA A 141 4.85 3.97 2.70
CA ALA A 141 4.67 4.21 4.13
C ALA A 141 3.34 4.93 4.44
N THR A 142 2.93 5.87 3.59
CA THR A 142 1.65 6.59 3.71
C THR A 142 0.48 5.65 3.45
N TRP A 143 0.53 4.88 2.37
CA TRP A 143 -0.47 3.86 2.05
C TRP A 143 -0.63 2.83 3.17
N GLN A 144 0.47 2.33 3.72
CA GLN A 144 0.43 1.33 4.78
C GLN A 144 -0.14 1.87 6.09
N ARG A 145 0.08 3.16 6.38
CA ARG A 145 -0.54 3.85 7.53
C ARG A 145 -2.04 3.98 7.33
N ALA A 146 -2.46 4.51 6.19
CA ALA A 146 -3.87 4.66 5.80
C ALA A 146 -4.60 3.30 5.86
N ARG A 147 -3.98 2.25 5.33
CA ARG A 147 -4.51 0.88 5.41
C ARG A 147 -4.71 0.41 6.85
N LYS A 148 -3.72 0.59 7.73
CA LYS A 148 -3.84 0.21 9.14
C LYS A 148 -4.94 0.98 9.85
N GLU A 149 -5.09 2.27 9.57
CA GLU A 149 -6.16 3.10 10.12
C GLU A 149 -7.54 2.59 9.71
N ARG A 150 -7.71 2.18 8.44
CA ARG A 150 -8.94 1.54 7.96
C ARG A 150 -9.22 0.21 8.62
N GLU A 151 -8.21 -0.66 8.72
CA GLU A 151 -8.36 -1.97 9.39
C GLU A 151 -8.78 -1.78 10.85
N GLN A 152 -8.23 -0.77 11.54
CA GLN A 152 -8.64 -0.40 12.89
C GLN A 152 -10.04 0.21 12.95
N ALA A 153 -10.40 1.09 12.01
CA ALA A 153 -11.75 1.67 11.94
C ALA A 153 -12.81 0.59 11.68
N ALA A 154 -12.53 -0.34 10.76
CA ALA A 154 -13.38 -1.49 10.48
C ALA A 154 -13.53 -2.40 11.71
N ALA A 155 -12.44 -2.67 12.44
CA ALA A 155 -12.49 -3.43 13.69
C ALA A 155 -13.34 -2.72 14.76
N ARG A 156 -13.12 -1.42 14.98
CA ARG A 156 -13.94 -0.60 15.90
C ARG A 156 -15.41 -0.61 15.51
N ARG A 157 -15.71 -0.48 14.21
CA ARG A 157 -17.08 -0.55 13.69
C ARG A 157 -17.71 -1.91 13.95
N ALA A 158 -16.98 -3.01 13.76
CA ALA A 158 -17.47 -4.34 14.06
C ALA A 158 -17.74 -4.55 15.56
N GLU A 159 -16.83 -4.09 16.43
CA GLU A 159 -17.01 -4.12 17.89
C GLU A 159 -18.22 -3.30 18.33
N TRP A 160 -18.36 -2.08 17.83
CA TRP A 160 -19.52 -1.23 18.08
C TRP A 160 -20.82 -1.91 17.62
N GLN A 161 -20.89 -2.44 16.40
CA GLN A 161 -22.07 -3.13 15.88
C GLN A 161 -22.46 -4.36 16.72
N ALA A 162 -21.48 -5.07 17.28
CA ALA A 162 -21.70 -6.21 18.17
C ALA A 162 -22.17 -5.78 19.58
N SER A 163 -21.83 -4.56 20.01
CA SER A 163 -22.27 -3.99 21.29
C SER A 163 -23.71 -3.47 21.30
N LEU A 164 -24.29 -3.23 20.12
CA LEU A 164 -25.65 -2.72 19.99
C LEU A 164 -26.69 -3.69 20.61
N PRO A 165 -27.72 -3.16 21.30
CA PRO A 165 -28.78 -3.99 21.85
C PRO A 165 -29.58 -4.71 20.75
N SER A 166 -30.26 -5.80 21.12
CA SER A 166 -31.30 -6.37 20.26
C SER A 166 -32.52 -5.43 20.20
N ALA A 167 -33.39 -5.59 19.19
CA ALA A 167 -34.59 -4.76 19.07
C ALA A 167 -35.52 -4.84 20.31
N VAL A 168 -35.65 -6.05 20.87
CA VAL A 168 -36.40 -6.29 22.12
C VAL A 168 -35.78 -5.53 23.28
N GLU A 169 -34.46 -5.60 23.40
CA GLU A 169 -33.73 -4.95 24.49
C GLU A 169 -33.80 -3.42 24.39
N LEU A 170 -33.62 -2.88 23.18
CA LEU A 170 -33.75 -1.45 22.92
C LEU A 170 -35.16 -0.94 23.25
N LYS A 171 -36.19 -1.64 22.77
CA LYS A 171 -37.59 -1.31 23.10
C LYS A 171 -37.83 -1.29 24.62
N ARG A 172 -37.31 -2.29 25.33
CA ARG A 172 -37.42 -2.37 26.79
C ARG A 172 -36.72 -1.20 27.49
N GLN A 173 -35.54 -0.80 27.02
CA GLN A 173 -34.80 0.35 27.58
C GLN A 173 -35.56 1.66 27.36
N VAL A 174 -36.09 1.86 26.14
CA VAL A 174 -36.90 3.03 25.79
C VAL A 174 -38.18 3.08 26.62
N GLU A 175 -38.89 1.97 26.78
CA GLU A 175 -40.08 1.86 27.65
C GLU A 175 -39.78 2.14 29.12
N ALA A 176 -38.58 1.80 29.60
CA ALA A 176 -38.19 2.06 30.99
C ALA A 176 -37.81 3.53 31.22
N ALA A 177 -37.13 4.15 30.26
CA ALA A 177 -36.57 5.50 30.39
C ALA A 177 -37.52 6.60 29.91
N ALA A 178 -38.17 6.40 28.76
CA ALA A 178 -39.04 7.36 28.08
C ALA A 178 -40.49 6.91 28.14
N ASN A 179 -41.03 6.72 29.34
CA ASN A 179 -42.45 6.46 29.56
C ASN A 179 -43.04 7.55 30.46
N GLY A 180 -43.97 8.31 29.87
CA GLY A 180 -44.53 9.55 30.40
C GLY A 180 -44.46 10.68 29.37
N GLU A 181 -45.42 11.60 29.42
CA GLU A 181 -45.49 12.75 28.52
C GLU A 181 -44.24 13.62 28.61
N GLY A 182 -43.70 14.02 27.46
CA GLY A 182 -42.50 14.89 27.37
C GLY A 182 -41.18 14.22 27.75
N ARG A 183 -41.13 12.88 27.91
CA ARG A 183 -39.88 12.16 28.14
C ARG A 183 -39.25 11.71 26.83
N SER A 184 -37.91 11.66 26.82
CA SER A 184 -37.13 11.20 25.68
C SER A 184 -36.08 10.15 26.05
N PHE A 185 -35.60 9.43 25.03
CA PHE A 185 -34.47 8.52 25.11
C PHE A 185 -33.53 8.76 23.94
N ASP A 186 -32.26 9.02 24.22
CA ASP A 186 -31.25 9.21 23.19
C ASP A 186 -30.57 7.87 22.85
N PHE A 187 -30.41 7.59 21.56
CA PHE A 187 -29.80 6.37 21.04
C PHE A 187 -29.00 6.65 19.78
N GLU A 188 -27.68 6.51 19.83
CA GLU A 188 -26.78 6.58 18.65
C GLU A 188 -27.03 7.80 17.74
N GLY A 189 -27.26 8.98 18.33
CA GLY A 189 -27.52 10.24 17.62
C GLY A 189 -29.01 10.54 17.35
N TYR A 190 -29.90 9.62 17.65
CA TYR A 190 -31.35 9.80 17.52
C TYR A 190 -31.98 10.09 18.88
N THR A 191 -33.05 10.89 18.89
CA THR A 191 -33.86 11.11 20.09
C THR A 191 -35.25 10.54 19.87
N LEU A 192 -35.67 9.63 20.75
CA LEU A 192 -37.02 9.06 20.77
C LEU A 192 -37.86 9.82 21.79
N TRP A 193 -38.91 10.52 21.34
CA TRP A 193 -39.85 11.25 22.20
C TRP A 193 -41.11 10.41 22.43
N HIS A 194 -41.51 10.25 23.68
CA HIS A 194 -42.70 9.48 24.00
C HIS A 194 -43.98 10.24 23.68
N GLU A 195 -44.87 9.59 22.94
CA GLU A 195 -46.16 10.12 22.46
C GLU A 195 -47.31 9.26 23.04
N PRO A 196 -47.75 9.52 24.28
CA PRO A 196 -48.71 8.67 24.99
C PRO A 196 -50.05 8.53 24.25
N GLU A 197 -50.51 9.60 23.60
CA GLU A 197 -51.77 9.63 22.85
C GLU A 197 -51.73 8.73 21.59
N HIS A 198 -50.53 8.46 21.09
CA HIS A 198 -50.29 7.68 19.88
C HIS A 198 -49.74 6.28 20.19
N GLY A 199 -49.47 5.97 21.46
CA GLY A 199 -49.03 4.65 21.93
C GLY A 199 -47.63 4.25 21.44
N GLY A 200 -46.71 5.21 21.30
CA GLY A 200 -45.36 4.95 20.81
C GLY A 200 -44.41 6.13 20.98
N TRP A 201 -43.37 6.17 20.15
CA TRP A 201 -42.33 7.20 20.18
C TRP A 201 -42.12 7.83 18.80
N SER A 202 -42.09 9.16 18.73
CA SER A 202 -41.65 9.91 17.56
C SER A 202 -40.12 10.01 17.56
N LEU A 203 -39.51 9.98 16.37
CA LEU A 203 -38.07 10.02 16.19
C LEU A 203 -37.62 11.41 15.70
N THR A 204 -36.69 12.03 16.40
CA THR A 204 -35.87 13.13 15.89
C THR A 204 -34.54 12.55 15.42
N ASN A 205 -34.20 12.81 14.16
CA ASN A 205 -32.92 12.38 13.61
C ASN A 205 -31.76 13.23 14.12
N ALA A 206 -30.53 12.81 13.85
CA ALA A 206 -29.39 13.54 14.39
C ALA A 206 -29.12 14.90 13.72
N TYR A 207 -29.83 15.23 12.65
CA TYR A 207 -29.83 16.57 12.04
C TYR A 207 -30.88 17.50 12.67
N GLY A 208 -31.58 17.04 13.72
CA GLY A 208 -32.65 17.78 14.38
C GLY A 208 -33.95 17.83 13.59
N ILE A 209 -34.16 16.92 12.63
CA ILE A 209 -35.43 16.79 11.92
C ILE A 209 -36.37 15.94 12.78
N ASP A 210 -37.38 16.60 13.33
CA ASP A 210 -38.42 15.97 14.15
C ASP A 210 -39.41 15.13 13.33
N ASN A 211 -40.04 14.16 13.99
CA ASN A 211 -41.11 13.30 13.43
C ASN A 211 -40.71 12.57 12.15
N CYS A 212 -39.44 12.23 11.96
CA CYS A 212 -38.98 11.55 10.76
C CYS A 212 -39.44 10.08 10.69
N ALA A 213 -39.80 9.49 11.84
CA ALA A 213 -40.38 8.16 11.94
C ALA A 213 -41.20 8.03 13.24
N PHE A 214 -42.03 6.96 13.32
CA PHE A 214 -42.78 6.60 14.52
C PHE A 214 -42.57 5.12 14.87
N LEU A 215 -42.25 4.85 16.13
CA LEU A 215 -41.89 3.53 16.64
C LEU A 215 -42.90 3.09 17.70
N ALA A 216 -43.61 1.98 17.46
CA ALA A 216 -44.54 1.39 18.44
C ALA A 216 -44.35 -0.13 18.65
N ALA A 217 -43.57 -0.79 17.80
CA ALA A 217 -43.48 -2.25 17.74
C ALA A 217 -42.02 -2.67 17.57
N GLU A 218 -41.67 -3.88 17.99
CA GLU A 218 -40.31 -4.42 17.93
C GLU A 218 -39.69 -4.32 16.52
N GLY A 219 -40.47 -4.58 15.47
CA GLY A 219 -40.01 -4.44 14.08
C GLY A 219 -39.54 -3.02 13.72
N HIS A 220 -40.13 -1.98 14.34
CA HIS A 220 -39.69 -0.59 14.14
C HIS A 220 -38.35 -0.31 14.84
N PHE A 221 -38.10 -0.90 16.01
CA PHE A 221 -36.80 -0.83 16.68
C PHE A 221 -35.73 -1.63 15.92
N GLN A 222 -36.10 -2.76 15.31
CA GLN A 222 -35.19 -3.50 14.44
C GLN A 222 -34.85 -2.71 13.17
N TRP A 223 -35.82 -1.98 12.61
CA TRP A 223 -35.57 -1.04 11.51
C TRP A 223 -34.60 0.07 11.92
N LEU A 224 -34.82 0.70 13.09
CA LEU A 224 -33.91 1.74 13.61
C LEU A 224 -32.49 1.21 13.81
N LEU A 225 -32.32 0.02 14.39
CA LEU A 225 -31.02 -0.63 14.53
C LEU A 225 -30.34 -0.88 13.17
N ASN A 226 -31.11 -1.23 12.15
CA ASN A 226 -30.57 -1.43 10.80
C ASN A 226 -30.15 -0.10 10.16
N ALA A 227 -30.94 0.97 10.34
CA ALA A 227 -30.60 2.31 9.87
C ALA A 227 -29.29 2.81 10.52
N VAL A 228 -29.16 2.66 11.84
CA VAL A 228 -27.94 2.96 12.61
C VAL A 228 -26.74 2.17 12.06
N LYS A 229 -26.86 0.85 11.89
CA LYS A 229 -25.75 0.00 11.42
C LYS A 229 -25.24 0.38 10.02
N LYS A 230 -26.15 0.76 9.15
CA LYS A 230 -25.84 1.14 7.76
C LYS A 230 -25.31 2.57 7.64
N GLY A 231 -25.52 3.42 8.66
CA GLY A 231 -25.27 4.85 8.52
C GLY A 231 -26.14 5.47 7.42
N GLU A 232 -27.34 4.91 7.16
CA GLU A 232 -28.31 5.54 6.26
C GLU A 232 -28.59 6.95 6.81
N GLU A 233 -28.58 7.98 5.94
CA GLU A 233 -28.67 9.42 6.28
C GLU A 233 -29.91 9.79 7.11
N ILE A 234 -29.85 9.41 8.38
CA ILE A 234 -30.72 9.80 9.48
C ILE A 234 -29.82 10.10 10.70
N GLY A 235 -28.47 10.25 10.54
CA GLY A 235 -27.54 10.87 11.51
C GLY A 235 -26.04 10.59 11.33
N PRO A 236 -25.12 11.25 12.10
CA PRO A 236 -23.67 11.15 11.91
C PRO A 236 -23.14 9.81 12.43
N VAL A 237 -22.10 9.34 11.76
CA VAL A 237 -21.32 8.18 12.18
C VAL A 237 -20.59 8.50 13.50
N PRO A 238 -20.58 7.62 14.52
CA PRO A 238 -19.82 7.85 15.74
C PRO A 238 -18.34 8.13 15.44
N HIS A 239 -17.75 9.10 16.15
CA HIS A 239 -16.34 9.48 15.94
C HIS A 239 -15.41 8.26 16.01
N GLY A 240 -14.64 8.02 14.95
CA GLY A 240 -13.72 6.89 14.80
C GLY A 240 -14.31 5.65 14.11
N CYS A 241 -15.57 5.72 13.66
CA CYS A 241 -16.30 4.68 12.90
C CYS A 241 -16.65 5.13 11.47
N GLU A 242 -16.22 6.32 11.05
CA GLU A 242 -16.45 6.89 9.73
C GLU A 242 -16.03 5.90 8.64
N SER A 243 -16.86 5.78 7.59
CA SER A 243 -16.50 4.94 6.44
C SER A 243 -15.34 5.62 5.73
N PRO A 244 -14.17 4.99 5.58
CA PRO A 244 -13.04 5.58 4.87
C PRO A 244 -13.27 5.67 3.35
N ASP A 245 -14.39 5.15 2.85
CA ASP A 245 -14.69 4.99 1.42
C ASP A 245 -15.53 6.13 0.82
N ASP A 246 -16.00 7.10 1.61
CA ASP A 246 -16.87 8.20 1.11
C ASP A 246 -16.11 9.49 0.75
N ASP A 247 -14.79 9.55 0.98
CA ASP A 247 -13.94 10.67 0.57
C ASP A 247 -13.02 10.24 -0.60
N ASP A 248 -13.23 10.82 -1.78
CA ASP A 248 -12.34 10.65 -2.96
C ASP A 248 -10.91 11.16 -2.68
N ASP A 249 -10.73 12.00 -1.65
CA ASP A 249 -9.46 12.57 -1.18
C ASP A 249 -8.80 11.73 -0.06
N HIS A 250 -8.89 10.40 -0.15
CA HIS A 250 -8.30 9.54 0.87
C HIS A 250 -6.76 9.44 0.68
N PRO A 251 -5.95 9.45 1.77
CA PRO A 251 -4.49 9.42 1.70
C PRO A 251 -3.85 8.23 0.94
N ASP A 252 -4.62 7.17 0.63
CA ASP A 252 -4.16 6.06 -0.20
C ASP A 252 -4.31 6.36 -1.70
N CYS A 253 -5.33 7.11 -2.12
CA CYS A 253 -5.45 7.66 -3.47
C CYS A 253 -4.27 8.59 -3.77
N ASP A 254 -3.88 9.41 -2.80
CA ASP A 254 -2.68 10.25 -2.87
C ASP A 254 -1.40 9.43 -2.94
N ALA A 255 -1.28 8.37 -2.13
CA ALA A 255 -0.12 7.49 -2.15
C ALA A 255 0.00 6.71 -3.47
N MET A 256 -1.12 6.26 -4.04
CA MET A 256 -1.15 5.63 -5.35
C MET A 256 -0.79 6.64 -6.46
N SER A 257 -1.24 7.89 -6.35
CA SER A 257 -0.87 8.97 -7.28
C SER A 257 0.63 9.29 -7.22
N ALA A 258 1.21 9.37 -6.01
CA ALA A 258 2.65 9.58 -5.82
C ALA A 258 3.50 8.44 -6.39
N PHE A 259 2.98 7.21 -6.36
CA PHE A 259 3.57 6.06 -7.04
C PHE A 259 3.60 6.25 -8.57
N PHE A 260 2.49 6.66 -9.20
CA PHE A 260 2.44 6.93 -10.64
C PHE A 260 3.38 8.08 -11.03
N ASP A 261 3.42 9.16 -10.24
CA ASP A 261 4.32 10.29 -10.47
C ASP A 261 5.80 9.89 -10.42
N ALA A 262 6.17 8.95 -9.54
CA ALA A 262 7.52 8.42 -9.47
C ALA A 262 7.89 7.60 -10.70
N ALA A 263 6.95 6.78 -11.22
CA ALA A 263 7.15 6.03 -12.45
C ALA A 263 7.33 6.95 -13.66
N ILE A 264 6.50 7.99 -13.79
CA ILE A 264 6.62 9.01 -14.83
C ILE A 264 7.98 9.73 -14.72
N ALA A 265 8.37 10.18 -13.53
CA ALA A 265 9.65 10.87 -13.32
C ALA A 265 10.84 10.00 -13.71
N MET A 266 10.79 8.70 -13.37
CA MET A 266 11.81 7.72 -13.74
C MET A 266 11.87 7.54 -15.27
N GLY A 267 10.72 7.38 -15.93
CA GLY A 267 10.63 7.29 -17.40
C GLY A 267 11.20 8.52 -18.11
N HIS A 268 10.92 9.72 -17.60
CA HIS A 268 11.46 10.98 -18.14
C HIS A 268 12.98 11.08 -18.00
N ARG A 269 13.52 10.79 -16.79
CA ARG A 269 14.98 10.86 -16.54
C ARG A 269 15.75 9.88 -17.42
N MET A 270 15.15 8.72 -17.69
CA MET A 270 15.75 7.65 -18.46
C MET A 270 15.51 7.79 -19.97
N GLN A 271 14.76 8.82 -20.40
CA GLN A 271 14.40 9.06 -21.81
C GLN A 271 13.63 7.88 -22.43
N ILE A 272 12.76 7.26 -21.63
CA ILE A 272 11.94 6.12 -21.99
C ILE A 272 10.52 6.58 -22.37
N ALA A 273 10.02 7.64 -21.73
CA ALA A 273 8.79 8.33 -22.11
C ALA A 273 9.06 9.50 -23.08
N ALA A 274 8.17 9.69 -24.06
CA ALA A 274 8.14 10.82 -24.99
C ALA A 274 7.02 11.80 -24.62
#